data_AF-A0A2A2M248-F1
#
_entry.id   AF-A0A2A2M248-F1
#
_cell.length_a   1.000
_cell.length_b   1.000
_cell.length_c   1.000
_cell.angle_alpha   90.00
_cell.angle_beta   90.00
_cell.angle_gamma   90.00
#
_symmetry.space_group_name_H-M   'P 1'
#
loop_
_entity.id
_entity.type
_entity.pdbx_description
1 polymer ?
#
loop_
_entity_poly.entity_id
_entity_poly.type
_entity_poly.pdbx_seq_one_letter_code
_entity_poly.pdbx_strand_id
1 'polypeptide(L)'
;MGAGEKPEAGVRGLCAILSSLVRGVGFRAADGGLSCIMGIGSDAWDRLFGAPRPKELHPFREIRGVHHAPSTPGDLLFHIRAARQDLCFEMAAQIVKRLAGFASVTDEVHGFRYFDDRDLLGFVDGTENPVEQGARDATVIGAADDPVFAGGSYVIVQKYLHDLDKWNAIPVEQQEKIVGREKLSDIELDEAAKPSFAHNVLTNIEEDGEQLQILRDNMPFGDVGKGEFGTYFIGYARSPTRIERMLDNMFIGLPPGNYDRLLDVSRAVTGSLYFVPSADFLDEVTPEPATADGDEAVAEAPASTAPAPEPSQDMNNLHRELAPISDAAWAQIDQEATRTLKRYLAARRVVDVPEPKGATLAAVGTGHTKPIDAPSDGVQAVRRAVNAVVELRVPFTLTRAAIDDVERGSEDSDWQPLKEAARTIAFAENRAIFDGYAAADIGGIRPGASNEPVPLPTAVAGYPAIVAQAVDRLRLAGVEGPYRLVLGDDPFTAISGGSEEGYPVLQHINRLVDGDIIWAPGIMGGVVLTTRGGDFELDLGQDLSIGYLSHTAEAVELYLQESFTFRLLTSEAAVSLPTTEASAQPA
;
A
#
# COMPACT_ATOMS: atom_id res chain seq x y z
N MET A 1 -24.68 2.66 -13.75
CA MET A 1 -24.20 3.69 -14.70
C MET A 1 -25.39 4.24 -15.48
N GLY A 2 -25.49 5.56 -15.66
CA GLY A 2 -26.53 6.16 -16.50
C GLY A 2 -26.41 5.70 -17.96
N ALA A 3 -27.49 5.76 -18.73
CA ALA A 3 -27.48 5.41 -20.16
C ALA A 3 -26.98 6.58 -21.03
N GLY A 4 -26.23 6.30 -22.10
CA GLY A 4 -25.82 7.27 -23.12
C GLY A 4 -24.34 7.66 -23.10
N GLU A 5 -23.93 8.41 -24.13
CA GLU A 5 -22.53 8.75 -24.42
C GLU A 5 -21.82 9.47 -23.27
N LYS A 6 -22.52 10.40 -22.60
CA LYS A 6 -21.94 11.21 -21.52
C LYS A 6 -21.52 10.36 -20.29
N PRO A 7 -22.40 9.51 -19.71
CA PRO A 7 -21.98 8.53 -18.71
C PRO A 7 -20.85 7.59 -19.15
N GLU A 8 -20.89 7.12 -20.39
CA GLU A 8 -19.87 6.20 -20.92
C GLU A 8 -18.50 6.88 -21.08
N ALA A 9 -18.46 8.13 -21.53
CA ALA A 9 -17.26 8.95 -21.60
C ALA A 9 -16.71 9.26 -20.19
N GLY A 10 -17.59 9.58 -19.23
CA GLY A 10 -17.19 9.83 -17.84
C GLY A 10 -16.54 8.62 -17.17
N VAL A 11 -17.07 7.42 -17.41
CA VAL A 11 -16.48 6.17 -16.90
C VAL A 11 -15.18 5.83 -17.61
N ARG A 12 -15.10 5.95 -18.94
CA ARG A 12 -13.84 5.77 -19.68
C ARG A 12 -12.76 6.75 -19.21
N GLY A 13 -13.13 7.99 -18.91
CA GLY A 13 -12.24 8.97 -18.30
C GLY A 13 -11.72 8.57 -16.92
N LEU A 14 -12.54 7.90 -16.10
CA LEU A 14 -12.08 7.33 -14.83
C LEU A 14 -11.10 6.17 -15.04
N CYS A 15 -11.36 5.27 -16.00
CA CYS A 15 -10.46 4.16 -16.31
C CYS A 15 -9.02 4.65 -16.56
N ALA A 16 -8.89 5.65 -17.45
CA ALA A 16 -7.60 6.24 -17.85
C ALA A 16 -6.79 6.87 -16.71
N ILE A 17 -7.45 7.24 -15.60
CA ILE A 17 -6.80 7.92 -14.48
C ILE A 17 -6.80 7.08 -13.20
N LEU A 18 -7.38 5.88 -13.19
CA LEU A 18 -7.52 5.08 -11.97
C LEU A 18 -6.16 4.78 -11.34
N SER A 19 -5.16 4.40 -12.16
CA SER A 19 -3.80 4.13 -11.68
C SER A 19 -3.17 5.38 -11.04
N SER A 20 -3.40 6.56 -11.63
CA SER A 20 -2.93 7.84 -11.10
C SER A 20 -3.64 8.21 -9.79
N LEU A 21 -4.92 7.87 -9.64
CA LEU A 21 -5.68 8.11 -8.42
C LEU A 21 -5.20 7.26 -7.26
N VAL A 22 -4.97 5.96 -7.51
CA VAL A 22 -4.38 5.05 -6.51
C VAL A 22 -3.03 5.59 -6.05
N ARG A 23 -2.18 6.06 -6.97
CA ARG A 23 -0.91 6.72 -6.61
C ARG A 23 -1.15 8.00 -5.80
N GLY A 24 -2.04 8.89 -6.23
CA GLY A 24 -2.30 10.16 -5.56
C GLY A 24 -2.80 10.01 -4.11
N VAL A 25 -3.68 9.04 -3.85
CA VAL A 25 -4.18 8.76 -2.49
C VAL A 25 -3.17 7.94 -1.69
N GLY A 26 -2.65 6.86 -2.28
CA GLY A 26 -1.81 5.88 -1.58
C GLY A 26 -0.39 6.36 -1.30
N PHE A 27 0.18 7.25 -2.11
CA PHE A 27 1.57 7.72 -1.93
C PHE A 27 1.78 8.45 -0.60
N ARG A 28 0.72 9.04 -0.04
CA ARG A 28 0.73 9.76 1.24
C ARG A 28 0.84 8.82 2.46
N ALA A 29 0.71 7.50 2.25
CA ALA A 29 0.79 6.47 3.29
C ALA A 29 1.51 5.23 2.74
N ALA A 30 2.85 5.24 2.77
CA ALA A 30 3.68 4.22 2.14
C ALA A 30 3.51 2.79 2.72
N ASP A 31 3.11 2.68 3.98
CA ASP A 31 2.74 1.43 4.66
C ASP A 31 1.23 1.09 4.55
N GLY A 32 0.46 2.00 3.95
CA GLY A 32 -0.99 1.89 3.81
C GLY A 32 -1.44 0.80 2.85
N GLY A 33 -0.56 0.32 1.96
CA GLY A 33 -0.84 -0.80 1.06
C GLY A 33 -2.09 -0.60 0.20
N LEU A 34 -2.41 0.66 -0.16
CA LEU A 34 -3.63 0.99 -0.90
C LEU A 34 -3.61 0.33 -2.28
N SER A 35 -4.64 -0.46 -2.57
CA SER A 35 -4.93 -1.00 -3.89
C SER A 35 -6.39 -0.75 -4.25
N CYS A 36 -6.67 -0.66 -5.54
CA CYS A 36 -8.02 -0.55 -6.07
C CYS A 36 -8.11 -1.38 -7.35
N ILE A 37 -8.96 -2.40 -7.34
CA ILE A 37 -9.27 -3.23 -8.51
C ILE A 37 -10.62 -2.78 -9.07
N MET A 38 -10.65 -2.47 -10.37
CA MET A 38 -11.89 -2.12 -11.08
C MET A 38 -12.43 -3.33 -11.84
N GLY A 39 -13.67 -3.70 -11.56
CA GLY A 39 -14.43 -4.70 -12.32
C GLY A 39 -15.51 -4.03 -13.16
N ILE A 40 -15.79 -4.58 -14.34
CA ILE A 40 -16.76 -4.08 -15.31
C ILE A 40 -17.76 -5.20 -15.63
N GLY A 41 -19.05 -4.93 -15.41
CA GLY A 41 -20.12 -5.88 -15.64
C GLY A 41 -20.34 -6.15 -17.13
N SER A 42 -20.94 -7.29 -17.46
CA SER A 42 -21.16 -7.73 -18.86
C SER A 42 -21.84 -6.68 -19.74
N ASP A 43 -22.94 -6.10 -19.27
CA ASP A 43 -23.73 -5.14 -20.04
C ASP A 43 -23.03 -3.77 -20.09
N ALA A 44 -22.31 -3.41 -19.04
CA ALA A 44 -21.48 -2.21 -19.02
C ALA A 44 -20.31 -2.32 -20.00
N TRP A 45 -19.71 -3.50 -20.15
CA TRP A 45 -18.65 -3.75 -21.13
C TRP A 45 -19.12 -3.50 -22.56
N ASP A 46 -20.31 -3.98 -22.92
CA ASP A 46 -20.87 -3.76 -24.27
C ASP A 46 -21.00 -2.28 -24.60
N ARG A 47 -21.36 -1.49 -23.60
CA ARG A 47 -21.56 -0.05 -23.73
C ARG A 47 -20.26 0.73 -23.74
N LEU A 48 -19.27 0.32 -22.93
CA LEU A 48 -18.01 1.03 -22.78
C LEU A 48 -16.98 0.69 -23.86
N PHE A 49 -16.91 -0.57 -24.29
CA PHE A 49 -15.84 -1.07 -25.15
C PHE A 49 -16.33 -1.91 -26.34
N GLY A 50 -17.51 -2.53 -26.23
CA GLY A 50 -18.06 -3.35 -27.30
C GLY A 50 -17.19 -4.58 -27.58
N ALA A 51 -16.90 -4.83 -28.86
CA ALA A 51 -16.05 -5.94 -29.29
C ALA A 51 -14.58 -5.50 -29.47
N PRO A 52 -13.59 -6.35 -29.16
CA PRO A 52 -13.73 -7.72 -28.64
C PRO A 52 -14.21 -7.76 -27.17
N ARG A 53 -14.79 -8.88 -26.75
CA ARG A 53 -15.29 -9.11 -25.38
C ARG A 53 -14.49 -10.22 -24.71
N PRO A 54 -14.27 -10.16 -23.38
CA PRO A 54 -13.69 -11.26 -22.63
C PRO A 54 -14.57 -12.50 -22.81
N LYS A 55 -13.93 -13.61 -23.20
CA LYS A 55 -14.60 -14.81 -23.73
C LYS A 55 -15.72 -15.37 -22.85
N GLU A 56 -15.58 -15.28 -21.53
CA GLU A 56 -16.48 -15.89 -20.54
C GLU A 56 -17.28 -14.84 -19.74
N LEU A 57 -17.27 -13.57 -20.18
CA LEU A 57 -18.02 -12.51 -19.51
C LEU A 57 -19.52 -12.62 -19.82
N HIS A 58 -20.31 -12.86 -18.78
CA HIS A 58 -21.78 -12.82 -18.81
C HIS A 58 -22.33 -12.27 -17.48
N PRO A 59 -23.59 -11.79 -17.43
CA PRO A 59 -24.21 -11.38 -16.17
C PRO A 59 -24.27 -12.55 -15.17
N PHE A 60 -24.12 -12.28 -13.88
CA PHE A 60 -24.21 -13.32 -12.84
C PHE A 60 -25.50 -14.14 -13.00
N ARG A 61 -25.35 -15.47 -13.00
CA ARG A 61 -26.46 -16.41 -13.17
C ARG A 61 -27.15 -16.61 -11.85
N GLU A 62 -28.42 -16.19 -11.76
CA GLU A 62 -29.24 -16.41 -10.59
C GLU A 62 -29.39 -17.93 -10.31
N ILE A 63 -29.16 -18.35 -9.07
CA ILE A 63 -29.27 -19.76 -8.66
C ILE A 63 -30.44 -19.93 -7.70
N ARG A 64 -31.38 -20.81 -8.05
CA ARG A 64 -32.54 -21.17 -7.25
C ARG A 64 -32.46 -22.64 -6.82
N GLY A 65 -31.71 -22.89 -5.76
CA GLY A 65 -31.57 -24.20 -5.15
C GLY A 65 -32.41 -24.33 -3.87
N VAL A 66 -31.87 -24.98 -2.84
CA VAL A 66 -32.49 -25.00 -1.51
C VAL A 66 -32.49 -23.59 -0.90
N HIS A 67 -31.42 -22.85 -1.16
CA HIS A 67 -31.30 -21.42 -0.90
C HIS A 67 -31.23 -20.64 -2.21
N HIS A 68 -31.39 -19.32 -2.14
CA HIS A 68 -31.42 -18.43 -3.30
C HIS A 68 -30.16 -17.56 -3.35
N ALA A 69 -29.44 -17.60 -4.47
CA ALA A 69 -28.41 -16.63 -4.82
C ALA A 69 -28.97 -15.68 -5.89
N PRO A 70 -29.36 -14.46 -5.51
CA PRO A 70 -29.95 -13.50 -6.45
C PRO A 70 -28.90 -12.96 -7.43
N SER A 71 -29.34 -12.60 -8.65
CA SER A 71 -28.57 -11.75 -9.55
C SER A 71 -29.02 -10.30 -9.37
N THR A 72 -28.10 -9.42 -8.99
CA THR A 72 -28.38 -8.02 -8.66
C THR A 72 -27.62 -7.05 -9.56
N PRO A 73 -28.15 -5.83 -9.79
CA PRO A 73 -27.48 -4.84 -10.63
C PRO A 73 -26.06 -4.49 -10.15
N GLY A 74 -25.16 -4.29 -11.11
CA GLY A 74 -23.76 -3.94 -10.86
C GLY A 74 -23.00 -3.73 -12.16
N ASP A 75 -22.85 -2.46 -12.56
CA ASP A 75 -22.11 -2.12 -13.80
C ASP A 75 -20.60 -2.01 -13.55
N LEU A 76 -20.21 -1.45 -12.40
CA LEU A 76 -18.84 -1.19 -12.01
C LEU A 76 -18.63 -1.67 -10.59
N LEU A 77 -17.51 -2.36 -10.35
CA LEU A 77 -17.03 -2.76 -9.04
C LEU A 77 -15.72 -2.01 -8.76
N PHE A 78 -15.58 -1.48 -7.55
CA PHE A 78 -14.31 -0.99 -7.03
C PHE A 78 -13.99 -1.76 -5.75
N HIS A 79 -13.06 -2.72 -5.84
CA HIS A 79 -12.55 -3.41 -4.67
C HIS A 79 -11.32 -2.66 -4.17
N ILE A 80 -11.50 -1.91 -3.08
CA ILE A 80 -10.49 -1.03 -2.50
C ILE A 80 -9.98 -1.65 -1.20
N ARG A 81 -8.65 -1.78 -1.06
CA ARG A 81 -8.01 -2.33 0.12
C ARG A 81 -6.88 -1.45 0.60
N ALA A 82 -6.71 -1.38 1.91
CA ALA A 82 -5.59 -0.73 2.56
C ALA A 82 -5.44 -1.26 3.99
N ALA A 83 -4.28 -1.04 4.61
CA ALA A 83 -4.05 -1.28 6.02
C ALA A 83 -4.87 -0.34 6.94
N ARG A 84 -5.38 0.77 6.39
CA ARG A 84 -6.16 1.78 7.12
C ARG A 84 -7.43 2.15 6.37
N GLN A 85 -8.54 2.26 7.11
CA GLN A 85 -9.86 2.54 6.56
C GLN A 85 -9.97 3.92 5.90
N ASP A 86 -9.24 4.91 6.40
CA ASP A 86 -9.28 6.28 5.87
C ASP A 86 -8.75 6.36 4.44
N LEU A 87 -7.75 5.55 4.07
CA LEU A 87 -7.26 5.45 2.70
C LEU A 87 -8.30 4.84 1.76
N CYS A 88 -8.98 3.77 2.20
CA CYS A 88 -10.08 3.18 1.43
C CYS A 88 -11.21 4.19 1.24
N PHE A 89 -11.56 4.93 2.29
CA PHE A 89 -12.62 5.92 2.28
C PHE A 89 -12.29 7.10 1.36
N GLU A 90 -11.07 7.64 1.42
CA GLU A 90 -10.62 8.72 0.54
C GLU A 90 -10.61 8.27 -0.93
N MET A 91 -10.11 7.05 -1.22
CA MET A 91 -10.13 6.50 -2.58
C MET A 91 -11.57 6.38 -3.11
N ALA A 92 -12.49 5.85 -2.29
CA ALA A 92 -13.90 5.75 -2.63
C ALA A 92 -14.52 7.14 -2.89
N ALA A 93 -14.24 8.12 -2.04
CA ALA A 93 -14.72 9.50 -2.21
C ALA A 93 -14.22 10.13 -3.53
N GLN A 94 -12.95 9.93 -3.89
CA GLN A 94 -12.38 10.45 -5.14
C GLN A 94 -12.98 9.79 -6.39
N ILE A 95 -13.30 8.49 -6.33
CA ILE A 95 -14.01 7.76 -7.39
C ILE A 95 -15.44 8.28 -7.53
N VAL A 96 -16.20 8.32 -6.43
CA VAL A 96 -17.60 8.78 -6.43
C VAL A 96 -17.72 10.22 -6.93
N LYS A 97 -16.82 11.10 -6.50
CA LYS A 97 -16.77 12.49 -6.97
C LYS A 97 -16.61 12.60 -8.49
N ARG A 98 -15.80 11.73 -9.10
CA ARG A 98 -15.55 11.73 -10.56
C ARG A 98 -16.67 11.08 -11.35
N LEU A 99 -17.36 10.12 -10.74
CA LEU A 99 -18.55 9.48 -11.32
C LEU A 99 -19.84 10.25 -11.05
N ALA A 100 -19.78 11.40 -10.36
CA ALA A 100 -20.94 12.23 -10.07
C ALA A 100 -21.65 12.64 -11.36
N GLY A 101 -22.94 12.30 -11.47
CA GLY A 101 -23.74 12.54 -12.68
C GLY A 101 -23.57 11.50 -13.80
N PHE A 102 -22.66 10.53 -13.65
CA PHE A 102 -22.45 9.44 -14.61
C PHE A 102 -22.87 8.07 -14.06
N ALA A 103 -22.70 7.84 -12.76
CA ALA A 103 -23.11 6.62 -12.07
C ALA A 103 -23.68 6.92 -10.67
N SER A 104 -24.33 5.91 -10.09
CA SER A 104 -24.87 5.92 -8.74
C SER A 104 -24.40 4.68 -8.00
N VAL A 105 -24.09 4.82 -6.70
CA VAL A 105 -23.73 3.71 -5.84
C VAL A 105 -24.97 2.87 -5.53
N THR A 106 -24.90 1.56 -5.78
CA THR A 106 -26.00 0.60 -5.53
C THR A 106 -25.75 -0.28 -4.31
N ASP A 107 -24.49 -0.52 -3.97
CA ASP A 107 -24.05 -1.20 -2.75
C ASP A 107 -22.69 -0.60 -2.32
N GLU A 108 -22.52 -0.40 -1.02
CA GLU A 108 -21.29 0.11 -0.40
C GLU A 108 -21.08 -0.67 0.89
N VAL A 109 -19.93 -1.32 1.01
CA VAL A 109 -19.58 -2.14 2.18
C VAL A 109 -18.16 -1.81 2.62
N HIS A 110 -18.06 -1.39 3.88
CA HIS A 110 -16.79 -1.18 4.56
C HIS A 110 -16.44 -2.42 5.36
N GLY A 111 -15.57 -3.26 4.79
CA GLY A 111 -15.07 -4.46 5.45
C GLY A 111 -14.01 -4.15 6.50
N PHE A 112 -13.82 -5.07 7.45
CA PHE A 112 -12.74 -5.00 8.43
C PHE A 112 -12.18 -6.39 8.72
N ARG A 113 -10.88 -6.49 9.02
CA ARG A 113 -10.27 -7.72 9.52
C ARG A 113 -10.75 -7.97 10.95
N TYR A 114 -11.19 -9.19 11.24
CA TYR A 114 -11.69 -9.55 12.57
C TYR A 114 -10.72 -10.52 13.25
N PHE A 115 -10.12 -10.07 14.36
CA PHE A 115 -9.09 -10.81 15.10
C PHE A 115 -7.97 -11.36 14.20
N ASP A 116 -7.67 -12.65 14.31
CA ASP A 116 -6.67 -13.45 13.60
C ASP A 116 -7.21 -13.98 12.26
N ASP A 117 -7.67 -13.09 11.37
CA ASP A 117 -8.25 -13.43 10.05
C ASP A 117 -9.55 -14.24 10.10
N ARG A 118 -10.39 -13.98 11.10
CA ARG A 118 -11.67 -14.68 11.25
C ARG A 118 -12.80 -14.01 10.48
N ASP A 119 -13.79 -14.81 10.10
CA ASP A 119 -15.12 -14.32 9.77
C ASP A 119 -15.96 -14.08 11.04
N LEU A 120 -17.17 -13.54 10.88
CA LEU A 120 -18.08 -13.31 12.02
C LEU A 120 -18.74 -14.60 12.55
N LEU A 121 -18.58 -15.72 11.85
CA LEU A 121 -18.98 -17.05 12.34
C LEU A 121 -17.90 -17.64 13.26
N GLY A 122 -16.71 -17.03 13.28
CA GLY A 122 -15.60 -17.30 14.18
C GLY A 122 -14.61 -18.33 13.65
N PHE A 123 -14.61 -18.60 12.35
CA PHE A 123 -13.62 -19.46 11.67
C PHE A 123 -12.60 -18.60 10.94
N VAL A 124 -11.35 -19.06 10.84
CA VAL A 124 -10.34 -18.38 10.02
C VAL A 124 -10.78 -18.49 8.56
N ASP A 125 -10.75 -17.38 7.83
CA ASP A 125 -11.19 -17.30 6.44
C ASP A 125 -10.03 -16.92 5.51
N GLY A 126 -9.72 -17.81 4.57
CA GLY A 126 -8.67 -17.62 3.57
C GLY A 126 -7.51 -18.60 3.66
N THR A 127 -7.53 -19.57 4.59
CA THR A 127 -6.42 -20.50 4.84
C THR A 127 -5.96 -21.27 3.60
N GLU A 128 -6.90 -21.78 2.80
CA GLU A 128 -6.63 -22.55 1.57
C GLU A 128 -6.54 -21.66 0.30
N ASN A 129 -6.36 -20.34 0.46
CA ASN A 129 -6.09 -19.50 -0.70
C ASN A 129 -4.75 -19.91 -1.34
N PRO A 130 -4.68 -19.98 -2.68
CA PRO A 130 -3.41 -20.15 -3.35
C PRO A 130 -2.50 -18.94 -3.09
N VAL A 131 -1.19 -19.18 -3.03
CA VAL A 131 -0.17 -18.14 -2.78
C VAL A 131 0.77 -18.01 -3.96
N GLU A 132 1.44 -16.85 -4.04
CA GLU A 132 2.50 -16.58 -5.01
C GLU A 132 2.09 -16.94 -6.45
N GLN A 133 2.81 -17.88 -7.09
CA GLN A 133 2.53 -18.30 -8.45
C GLN A 133 1.18 -19.03 -8.58
N GLY A 134 0.80 -19.84 -7.60
CA GLY A 134 -0.51 -20.51 -7.61
C GLY A 134 -1.65 -19.50 -7.62
N ALA A 135 -1.49 -18.37 -6.90
CA ALA A 135 -2.49 -17.30 -6.92
C ALA A 135 -2.61 -16.68 -8.32
N ARG A 136 -1.48 -16.45 -8.99
CA ARG A 136 -1.46 -15.95 -10.38
C ARG A 136 -2.10 -16.95 -11.34
N ASP A 137 -1.73 -18.23 -11.25
CA ASP A 137 -2.23 -19.29 -12.11
C ASP A 137 -3.75 -19.51 -11.96
N ALA A 138 -4.26 -19.30 -10.75
CA ALA A 138 -5.68 -19.41 -10.45
C ALA A 138 -6.51 -18.21 -10.93
N THR A 139 -5.92 -17.01 -10.96
CA THR A 139 -6.68 -15.75 -11.12
C THR A 139 -6.43 -15.01 -12.43
N VAL A 140 -5.24 -15.12 -13.02
CA VAL A 140 -4.83 -14.34 -14.19
C VAL A 140 -5.10 -15.14 -15.46
N ILE A 141 -5.80 -14.51 -16.41
CA ILE A 141 -6.07 -15.08 -17.73
C ILE A 141 -4.77 -15.16 -18.53
N GLY A 142 -4.43 -16.37 -18.99
CA GLY A 142 -3.27 -16.60 -19.85
C GLY A 142 -3.57 -16.34 -21.32
N ALA A 143 -2.52 -16.04 -22.10
CA ALA A 143 -2.66 -15.81 -23.55
C ALA A 143 -3.21 -17.01 -24.33
N ALA A 144 -3.07 -18.23 -23.80
CA ALA A 144 -3.65 -19.43 -24.39
C ALA A 144 -5.17 -19.53 -24.22
N ASP A 145 -5.71 -18.92 -23.15
CA ASP A 145 -7.15 -18.98 -22.82
C ASP A 145 -7.93 -17.88 -23.55
N ASP A 146 -7.39 -16.66 -23.49
CA ASP A 146 -7.89 -15.46 -24.17
C ASP A 146 -6.73 -14.49 -24.46
N PRO A 147 -6.18 -14.47 -25.69
CA PRO A 147 -4.98 -13.68 -26.01
C PRO A 147 -5.22 -12.18 -25.97
N VAL A 148 -6.47 -11.72 -26.16
CA VAL A 148 -6.80 -10.29 -26.18
C VAL A 148 -6.88 -9.74 -24.75
N PHE A 149 -7.35 -10.57 -23.82
CA PHE A 149 -7.60 -10.19 -22.43
C PHE A 149 -6.63 -10.85 -21.45
N ALA A 150 -5.47 -11.29 -21.95
CA ALA A 150 -4.40 -11.83 -21.12
C ALA A 150 -3.97 -10.79 -20.07
N GLY A 151 -3.75 -11.25 -18.83
CA GLY A 151 -3.49 -10.36 -17.69
C GLY A 151 -4.76 -9.87 -16.97
N GLY A 152 -5.95 -10.08 -17.54
CA GLY A 152 -7.23 -9.84 -16.88
C GLY A 152 -7.63 -10.95 -15.90
N SER A 153 -8.78 -10.79 -15.27
CA SER A 153 -9.39 -11.75 -14.34
C SER A 153 -10.92 -11.67 -14.37
N TYR A 154 -11.60 -12.63 -13.77
CA TYR A 154 -13.02 -12.54 -13.46
C TYR A 154 -13.22 -12.48 -11.95
N VAL A 155 -14.20 -11.72 -11.51
CA VAL A 155 -14.54 -11.59 -10.09
C VAL A 155 -16.04 -11.74 -9.88
N ILE A 156 -16.41 -12.56 -8.90
CA ILE A 156 -17.80 -12.70 -8.43
C ILE A 156 -17.86 -12.16 -6.99
N VAL A 157 -18.89 -11.37 -6.72
CA VAL A 157 -19.16 -10.83 -5.37
C VAL A 157 -20.54 -11.23 -4.91
N GLN A 158 -20.66 -11.51 -3.61
CA GLN A 158 -21.94 -11.76 -2.93
C GLN A 158 -21.88 -11.22 -1.50
N LYS A 159 -22.89 -10.44 -1.14
CA LYS A 159 -23.06 -9.95 0.23
C LYS A 159 -23.90 -10.95 1.02
N TYR A 160 -23.33 -11.54 2.07
CA TYR A 160 -24.03 -12.48 2.95
C TYR A 160 -24.38 -11.81 4.28
N LEU A 161 -25.61 -12.01 4.74
CA LEU A 161 -26.05 -11.64 6.10
C LEU A 161 -26.24 -12.91 6.92
N HIS A 162 -25.72 -12.89 8.14
CA HIS A 162 -25.65 -14.04 9.04
C HIS A 162 -26.69 -13.95 10.16
N ASP A 163 -27.36 -15.06 10.45
CA ASP A 163 -28.15 -15.27 11.65
C ASP A 163 -27.24 -15.80 12.77
N LEU A 164 -26.56 -14.88 13.47
CA LEU A 164 -25.60 -15.24 14.52
C LEU A 164 -26.26 -15.89 15.73
N ASP A 165 -27.52 -15.60 16.04
CA ASP A 165 -28.24 -16.26 17.14
C ASP A 165 -28.45 -17.74 16.82
N LYS A 166 -28.90 -18.03 15.59
CA LYS A 166 -29.04 -19.41 15.11
C LYS A 166 -27.69 -20.11 15.03
N TRP A 167 -26.64 -19.43 14.56
CA TRP A 167 -25.30 -20.01 14.48
C TRP A 167 -24.74 -20.35 15.86
N ASN A 168 -24.80 -19.42 16.81
CA ASN A 168 -24.25 -19.60 18.16
C ASN A 168 -25.03 -20.63 18.99
N ALA A 169 -26.26 -20.96 18.62
CA ALA A 169 -27.03 -22.05 19.21
C ALA A 169 -26.56 -23.44 18.76
N ILE A 170 -25.79 -23.54 17.66
CA ILE A 170 -25.25 -24.80 17.15
C ILE A 170 -23.98 -25.16 17.96
N PRO A 171 -23.86 -26.39 18.50
CA PRO A 171 -22.63 -26.83 19.18
C PRO A 171 -21.40 -26.72 18.27
N VAL A 172 -20.25 -26.40 18.86
CA VAL A 172 -19.01 -26.14 18.10
C VAL A 172 -18.64 -27.31 17.19
N GLU A 173 -18.76 -28.54 17.66
CA GLU A 173 -18.42 -29.75 16.88
C GLU A 173 -19.32 -29.90 15.65
N GLN A 174 -20.54 -29.34 15.69
CA GLN A 174 -21.44 -29.31 14.54
C GLN A 174 -21.15 -28.13 13.61
N GLN A 175 -20.72 -26.97 14.15
CA GLN A 175 -20.21 -25.87 13.33
C GLN A 175 -18.98 -26.30 12.53
N GLU A 176 -18.05 -27.01 13.18
CA GLU A 176 -16.83 -27.56 12.56
C GLU A 176 -17.17 -28.54 11.43
N LYS A 177 -18.22 -29.35 11.59
CA LYS A 177 -18.73 -30.24 10.52
C LYS A 177 -19.40 -29.50 9.37
N ILE A 178 -20.00 -28.34 9.63
CA ILE A 178 -20.60 -27.50 8.59
C ILE A 178 -19.50 -26.82 7.77
N VAL A 179 -18.44 -26.33 8.41
CA VAL A 179 -17.32 -25.66 7.74
C VAL A 179 -16.34 -26.67 7.12
N GLY A 180 -16.06 -27.76 7.84
CA GLY A 180 -15.11 -28.81 7.51
C GLY A 180 -13.72 -28.64 8.14
N ARG A 181 -13.58 -27.77 9.14
CA ARG A 181 -12.33 -27.48 9.87
C ARG A 181 -12.62 -27.28 11.37
N GLU A 182 -11.61 -27.46 12.22
CA GLU A 182 -11.67 -27.14 13.64
C GLU A 182 -11.72 -25.63 13.86
N LYS A 183 -12.58 -25.16 14.78
CA LYS A 183 -12.87 -23.72 14.92
C LYS A 183 -11.71 -22.93 15.51
N LEU A 184 -11.05 -23.48 16.53
CA LEU A 184 -9.98 -22.78 17.25
C LEU A 184 -8.63 -22.89 16.53
N SER A 185 -8.24 -24.12 16.17
CA SER A 185 -6.93 -24.45 15.61
C SER A 185 -6.83 -24.18 14.11
N ASP A 186 -7.99 -24.04 13.44
CA ASP A 186 -8.10 -23.96 11.97
C ASP A 186 -7.53 -25.19 11.24
N ILE A 187 -7.44 -26.35 11.89
CA ILE A 187 -6.97 -27.58 11.24
C ILE A 187 -8.12 -28.22 10.46
N GLU A 188 -7.87 -28.68 9.24
CA GLU A 188 -8.88 -29.45 8.50
C GLU A 188 -9.29 -30.73 9.23
N LEU A 189 -10.59 -31.04 9.18
CA LEU A 189 -11.06 -32.33 9.68
C LEU A 189 -10.50 -33.47 8.81
N ASP A 190 -10.32 -34.65 9.39
CA ASP A 190 -9.96 -35.84 8.61
C ASP A 190 -11.04 -36.14 7.54
N GLU A 191 -10.63 -36.62 6.36
CA GLU A 191 -11.54 -36.94 5.25
C GLU A 191 -12.69 -37.89 5.65
N ALA A 192 -12.41 -38.86 6.52
CA ALA A 192 -13.44 -39.79 7.03
C ALA A 192 -14.46 -39.12 7.97
N ALA A 193 -14.11 -37.96 8.54
CA ALA A 193 -14.94 -37.19 9.45
C ALA A 193 -15.68 -36.03 8.76
N LYS A 194 -15.23 -35.60 7.57
CA LYS A 194 -15.87 -34.54 6.77
C LYS A 194 -17.22 -35.01 6.22
N PRO A 195 -18.35 -34.39 6.60
CA PRO A 195 -19.62 -34.66 5.96
C PRO A 195 -19.62 -34.18 4.50
N SER A 196 -20.36 -34.85 3.62
CA SER A 196 -20.46 -34.46 2.21
C SER A 196 -21.12 -33.11 1.95
N PHE A 197 -21.73 -32.49 2.97
CA PHE A 197 -22.33 -31.15 2.90
C PHE A 197 -21.43 -30.05 3.44
N ALA A 198 -20.23 -30.39 3.95
CA ALA A 198 -19.33 -29.41 4.51
C ALA A 198 -18.92 -28.38 3.44
N HIS A 199 -18.78 -27.13 3.86
CA HIS A 199 -18.42 -26.01 2.98
C HIS A 199 -17.16 -26.34 2.18
N ASN A 200 -16.07 -26.73 2.85
CA ASN A 200 -14.80 -27.05 2.17
C ASN A 200 -14.90 -28.23 1.19
N VAL A 201 -15.80 -29.19 1.42
CA VAL A 201 -16.02 -30.32 0.50
C VAL A 201 -16.76 -29.84 -0.76
N LEU A 202 -17.80 -29.03 -0.60
CA LEU A 202 -18.62 -28.55 -1.72
C LEU A 202 -17.90 -27.48 -2.56
N THR A 203 -16.97 -26.73 -1.94
CA THR A 203 -16.16 -25.71 -2.62
C THR A 203 -14.81 -26.22 -3.12
N ASN A 204 -14.43 -27.46 -2.80
CA ASN A 204 -13.23 -28.07 -3.39
C ASN A 204 -13.60 -28.73 -4.74
N ILE A 205 -13.11 -28.14 -5.83
CA ILE A 205 -13.41 -28.58 -7.18
C ILE A 205 -12.18 -29.24 -7.79
N GLU A 206 -12.33 -30.48 -8.23
CA GLU A 206 -11.34 -31.19 -9.03
C GLU A 206 -11.85 -31.43 -10.46
N GLU A 207 -10.94 -31.27 -11.42
CA GLU A 207 -11.15 -31.56 -12.84
C GLU A 207 -9.86 -32.16 -13.42
N ASP A 208 -9.97 -33.30 -14.12
CA ASP A 208 -8.83 -34.03 -14.69
C ASP A 208 -7.69 -34.35 -13.70
N GLY A 209 -8.01 -34.46 -12.41
CA GLY A 209 -7.05 -34.73 -11.34
C GLY A 209 -6.30 -33.49 -10.83
N GLU A 210 -6.67 -32.29 -11.30
CA GLU A 210 -6.16 -31.01 -10.81
C GLU A 210 -7.23 -30.26 -10.01
N GLN A 211 -6.81 -29.63 -8.93
CA GLN A 211 -7.68 -28.78 -8.13
C GLN A 211 -7.86 -27.40 -8.80
N LEU A 212 -9.10 -27.04 -9.08
CA LEU A 212 -9.45 -25.75 -9.66
C LEU A 212 -9.59 -24.69 -8.56
N GLN A 213 -8.48 -24.04 -8.22
CA GLN A 213 -8.42 -23.00 -7.18
C GLN A 213 -8.98 -21.65 -7.65
N ILE A 214 -9.37 -20.83 -6.66
CA ILE A 214 -9.76 -19.42 -6.78
C ILE A 214 -9.02 -18.63 -5.70
N LEU A 215 -8.93 -17.31 -5.83
CA LEU A 215 -8.43 -16.44 -4.75
C LEU A 215 -9.59 -15.69 -4.12
N ARG A 216 -9.83 -15.94 -2.83
CA ARG A 216 -10.88 -15.25 -2.05
C ARG A 216 -10.26 -14.14 -1.22
N ASP A 217 -11.03 -13.08 -1.01
CA ASP A 217 -10.61 -11.95 -0.17
C ASP A 217 -11.80 -11.47 0.67
N ASN A 218 -12.46 -12.43 1.30
CA ASN A 218 -13.67 -12.20 2.08
C ASN A 218 -13.40 -11.21 3.22
N MET A 219 -14.35 -10.31 3.46
CA MET A 219 -14.25 -9.36 4.58
C MET A 219 -15.53 -9.37 5.44
N PRO A 220 -15.40 -9.50 6.78
CA PRO A 220 -16.44 -9.16 7.73
C PRO A 220 -16.98 -7.74 7.52
N PHE A 221 -18.28 -7.56 7.68
CA PHE A 221 -18.91 -6.24 7.79
C PHE A 221 -20.11 -6.31 8.73
N GLY A 222 -20.57 -5.15 9.22
CA GLY A 222 -21.80 -5.11 10.00
C GLY A 222 -22.18 -3.74 10.54
N ASP A 223 -23.41 -3.68 11.03
CA ASP A 223 -23.98 -2.56 11.80
C ASP A 223 -24.61 -3.14 13.05
N VAL A 224 -23.87 -3.09 14.16
CA VAL A 224 -24.28 -3.67 15.45
C VAL A 224 -25.61 -3.07 15.93
N GLY A 225 -25.87 -1.79 15.66
CA GLY A 225 -27.10 -1.11 16.06
C GLY A 225 -28.34 -1.61 15.31
N LYS A 226 -28.14 -2.16 14.11
CA LYS A 226 -29.20 -2.80 13.30
C LYS A 226 -29.24 -4.32 13.43
N GLY A 227 -28.29 -4.92 14.14
CA GLY A 227 -28.13 -6.37 14.22
C GLY A 227 -27.71 -6.99 12.88
N GLU A 228 -27.05 -6.23 12.00
CA GLU A 228 -26.55 -6.74 10.73
C GLU A 228 -25.11 -7.20 10.89
N PHE A 229 -24.87 -8.48 10.67
CA PHE A 229 -23.55 -9.11 10.70
C PHE A 229 -23.40 -9.91 9.41
N GLY A 230 -22.30 -9.75 8.69
CA GLY A 230 -22.15 -10.39 7.41
C GLY A 230 -20.72 -10.61 6.96
N THR A 231 -20.60 -11.38 5.88
CA THR A 231 -19.38 -11.57 5.11
C THR A 231 -19.61 -11.04 3.71
N TYR A 232 -18.74 -10.15 3.25
CA TYR A 232 -18.69 -9.78 1.85
C TYR A 232 -17.80 -10.78 1.13
N PHE A 233 -18.42 -11.72 0.42
CA PHE A 233 -17.69 -12.66 -0.42
C PHE A 233 -17.19 -11.96 -1.67
N ILE A 234 -15.91 -12.16 -1.98
CA ILE A 234 -15.29 -11.76 -3.23
C ILE A 234 -14.28 -12.83 -3.64
N GLY A 235 -14.48 -13.38 -4.84
CA GLY A 235 -13.64 -14.44 -5.39
C GLY A 235 -13.13 -14.08 -6.79
N TYR A 236 -11.82 -14.18 -6.98
CA TYR A 236 -11.14 -13.99 -8.26
C TYR A 236 -10.76 -15.33 -8.88
N ALA A 237 -10.92 -15.43 -10.20
CA ALA A 237 -10.53 -16.61 -10.97
C ALA A 237 -10.21 -16.23 -12.42
N ARG A 238 -9.34 -16.99 -13.08
CA ARG A 238 -9.07 -16.84 -14.52
C ARG A 238 -10.27 -17.28 -15.39
N SER A 239 -11.20 -18.04 -14.83
CA SER A 239 -12.48 -18.41 -15.44
C SER A 239 -13.59 -18.37 -14.39
N PRO A 240 -14.72 -17.70 -14.64
CA PRO A 240 -15.82 -17.61 -13.69
C PRO A 240 -16.48 -18.97 -13.42
N THR A 241 -16.35 -19.92 -14.35
CA THR A 241 -16.95 -21.27 -14.24
C THR A 241 -16.52 -22.00 -12.97
N ARG A 242 -15.31 -21.72 -12.46
CA ARG A 242 -14.80 -22.29 -11.20
C ARG A 242 -15.68 -21.89 -10.02
N ILE A 243 -15.93 -20.60 -9.87
CA ILE A 243 -16.76 -20.06 -8.78
C ILE A 243 -18.22 -20.45 -9.00
N GLU A 244 -18.71 -20.41 -10.25
CA GLU A 244 -20.08 -20.85 -10.56
C GLU A 244 -20.34 -22.30 -10.18
N ARG A 245 -19.38 -23.21 -10.42
CA ARG A 245 -19.48 -24.61 -10.00
C ARG A 245 -19.48 -24.77 -8.47
N MET A 246 -18.67 -23.98 -7.76
CA MET A 246 -18.72 -23.93 -6.29
C MET A 246 -20.09 -23.46 -5.80
N LEU A 247 -20.65 -22.41 -6.41
CA LEU A 247 -21.97 -21.89 -6.06
C LEU A 247 -23.10 -22.88 -6.38
N ASP A 248 -23.05 -23.58 -7.51
CA ASP A 248 -24.03 -24.64 -7.81
C ASP A 248 -23.98 -25.75 -6.75
N ASN A 249 -22.77 -26.22 -6.39
CA ASN A 249 -22.60 -27.19 -5.32
C ASN A 249 -23.14 -26.68 -3.97
N MET A 250 -22.90 -25.41 -3.64
CA MET A 250 -23.35 -24.81 -2.39
C MET A 250 -24.88 -24.64 -2.35
N PHE A 251 -25.50 -24.06 -3.38
CA PHE A 251 -26.91 -23.66 -3.35
C PHE A 251 -27.86 -24.77 -3.80
N ILE A 252 -27.51 -25.54 -4.82
CA ILE A 252 -28.31 -26.66 -5.34
C ILE A 252 -27.98 -27.94 -4.58
N GLY A 253 -26.70 -28.15 -4.27
CA GLY A 253 -26.19 -29.35 -3.61
C GLY A 253 -25.56 -30.36 -4.56
N LEU A 254 -24.62 -31.14 -4.04
CA LEU A 254 -23.97 -32.24 -4.75
C LEU A 254 -24.05 -33.55 -3.94
N PRO A 255 -24.89 -34.53 -4.36
CA PRO A 255 -25.93 -34.42 -5.39
C PRO A 255 -27.03 -33.40 -4.98
N PRO A 256 -27.92 -32.99 -5.91
CA PRO A 256 -28.95 -32.00 -5.61
C PRO A 256 -29.73 -32.30 -4.32
N GLY A 257 -29.83 -31.30 -3.44
CA GLY A 257 -30.37 -31.41 -2.08
C GLY A 257 -29.33 -31.65 -0.97
N ASN A 258 -28.10 -32.07 -1.30
CA ASN A 258 -26.96 -32.09 -0.38
C ASN A 258 -26.16 -30.78 -0.50
N TYR A 259 -26.78 -29.70 -0.04
CA TYR A 259 -26.30 -28.32 -0.16
C TYR A 259 -25.42 -27.91 1.02
N ASP A 260 -24.75 -26.76 0.90
CA ASP A 260 -23.88 -26.22 1.94
C ASP A 260 -24.69 -25.72 3.13
N ARG A 261 -24.45 -26.33 4.29
CA ARG A 261 -25.15 -26.01 5.54
C ARG A 261 -24.81 -24.63 6.10
N LEU A 262 -23.74 -23.99 5.64
CA LEU A 262 -23.45 -22.60 5.99
C LEU A 262 -24.60 -21.68 5.54
N LEU A 263 -25.24 -21.99 4.42
CA LEU A 263 -26.38 -21.23 3.89
C LEU A 263 -27.63 -21.30 4.79
N ASP A 264 -27.71 -22.25 5.73
CA ASP A 264 -28.80 -22.29 6.71
C ASP A 264 -28.74 -21.12 7.70
N VAL A 265 -27.58 -20.47 7.84
CA VAL A 265 -27.38 -19.28 8.69
C VAL A 265 -26.89 -18.06 7.90
N SER A 266 -26.44 -18.23 6.66
CA SER A 266 -25.85 -17.17 5.84
C SER A 266 -26.67 -16.96 4.56
N ARG A 267 -27.34 -15.80 4.44
CA ARG A 267 -28.19 -15.49 3.28
C ARG A 267 -27.52 -14.51 2.32
N ALA A 268 -27.33 -14.92 1.07
CA ALA A 268 -26.91 -14.01 -0.01
C ALA A 268 -28.01 -12.99 -0.31
N VAL A 269 -27.67 -11.70 -0.29
CA VAL A 269 -28.59 -10.60 -0.64
C VAL A 269 -28.19 -9.88 -1.93
N THR A 270 -26.99 -10.12 -2.44
CA THR A 270 -26.50 -9.65 -3.74
C THR A 270 -25.77 -10.76 -4.50
N GLY A 271 -25.60 -10.58 -5.80
CA GLY A 271 -24.79 -11.45 -6.66
C GLY A 271 -24.48 -10.77 -7.99
N SER A 272 -23.20 -10.58 -8.29
CA SER A 272 -22.74 -9.92 -9.52
C SER A 272 -21.41 -10.50 -9.99
N LEU A 273 -21.21 -10.53 -11.31
CA LEU A 273 -20.01 -11.00 -11.99
C LEU A 273 -19.44 -9.85 -12.81
N TYR A 274 -18.14 -9.61 -12.66
CA TYR A 274 -17.40 -8.57 -13.37
C TYR A 274 -16.18 -9.16 -14.06
N PHE A 275 -15.80 -8.58 -15.18
CA PHE A 275 -14.46 -8.75 -15.74
C PHE A 275 -13.53 -7.67 -15.17
N VAL A 276 -12.30 -8.06 -14.83
CA VAL A 276 -11.24 -7.19 -14.32
C VAL A 276 -10.19 -7.06 -15.41
N PRO A 277 -10.11 -5.91 -16.10
CA PRO A 277 -9.08 -5.69 -17.11
C PRO A 277 -7.69 -5.57 -16.49
N SER A 278 -6.64 -5.75 -17.31
CA SER A 278 -5.29 -5.41 -16.90
C SER A 278 -5.16 -3.91 -16.61
N ALA A 279 -4.17 -3.53 -15.81
CA ALA A 279 -3.87 -2.13 -15.55
C ALA A 279 -3.54 -1.39 -16.86
N ASP A 280 -2.74 -2.00 -17.73
CA ASP A 280 -2.37 -1.46 -19.03
C ASP A 280 -3.60 -1.19 -19.91
N PHE A 281 -4.57 -2.12 -19.93
CA PHE A 281 -5.83 -1.90 -20.65
C PHE A 281 -6.56 -0.64 -20.16
N LEU A 282 -6.63 -0.43 -18.83
CA LEU A 282 -7.30 0.74 -18.26
C LEU A 282 -6.56 2.05 -18.57
N ASP A 283 -5.23 2.03 -18.48
CA ASP A 283 -4.38 3.21 -18.74
C ASP A 283 -4.39 3.60 -20.24
N GLU A 284 -4.61 2.63 -21.15
CA GLU A 284 -4.74 2.86 -22.60
C GLU A 284 -6.15 3.34 -23.03
N VAL A 285 -7.14 3.34 -22.14
CA VAL A 285 -8.48 3.84 -22.47
C VAL A 285 -8.40 5.32 -22.83
N THR A 286 -8.72 5.66 -24.07
CA THR A 286 -8.78 7.05 -24.51
C THR A 286 -10.08 7.70 -24.05
N PRO A 287 -10.04 8.81 -23.29
CA PRO A 287 -11.24 9.57 -23.00
C PRO A 287 -11.67 10.29 -24.29
N GLU A 288 -12.81 9.92 -24.85
CA GLU A 288 -13.39 10.71 -25.94
C GLU A 288 -13.68 12.13 -25.42
N PRO A 289 -13.36 13.19 -26.18
CA PRO A 289 -13.75 14.53 -25.80
C PRO A 289 -15.27 14.58 -25.76
N ALA A 290 -15.84 14.80 -24.58
CA ALA A 290 -17.26 15.05 -24.44
C ALA A 290 -17.62 16.19 -25.38
N THR A 291 -18.42 15.89 -26.40
CA THR A 291 -18.94 16.89 -27.33
C THR A 291 -19.66 17.95 -26.51
N ALA A 292 -19.10 19.16 -26.51
CA ALA A 292 -19.74 20.32 -25.95
C ALA A 292 -20.93 20.66 -26.87
N ASP A 293 -22.13 20.32 -26.44
CA ASP A 293 -23.35 20.89 -27.02
C ASP A 293 -24.39 21.11 -25.93
N GLY A 294 -24.99 22.30 -25.96
CA GLY A 294 -26.23 22.62 -25.27
C GLY A 294 -26.09 23.60 -24.11
N ASP A 295 -25.86 24.86 -24.45
CA ASP A 295 -26.13 26.04 -23.63
C ASP A 295 -27.61 26.04 -23.17
N GLU A 296 -27.88 25.79 -21.89
CA GLU A 296 -29.11 26.24 -21.24
C GLU A 296 -28.76 27.06 -20.00
N ALA A 297 -28.85 28.38 -20.19
CA ALA A 297 -28.66 29.40 -19.19
C ALA A 297 -29.59 29.21 -17.99
N VAL A 298 -29.02 28.87 -16.84
CA VAL A 298 -29.63 29.14 -15.53
C VAL A 298 -28.87 30.32 -14.92
N ALA A 299 -29.59 31.43 -14.80
CA ALA A 299 -29.06 32.71 -14.32
C ALA A 299 -28.54 32.61 -12.88
N GLU A 300 -27.28 33.01 -12.67
CA GLU A 300 -26.70 33.22 -11.35
C GLU A 300 -26.55 34.72 -11.07
N ALA A 301 -27.04 35.16 -9.90
CA ALA A 301 -26.95 36.52 -9.39
C ALA A 301 -25.51 36.84 -8.95
N PRO A 302 -25.10 38.13 -8.91
CA PRO A 302 -23.68 38.49 -8.90
C PRO A 302 -23.08 38.37 -7.49
N ALA A 303 -22.01 37.59 -7.35
CA ALA A 303 -21.18 37.58 -6.15
C ALA A 303 -19.70 37.78 -6.50
N SER A 304 -19.22 38.98 -6.19
CA SER A 304 -17.87 39.34 -5.74
C SER A 304 -16.67 38.75 -6.49
N THR A 305 -16.12 39.57 -7.40
CA THR A 305 -14.76 39.42 -7.95
C THR A 305 -13.69 39.51 -6.84
N ALA A 306 -13.17 38.36 -6.43
CA ALA A 306 -11.80 38.23 -5.97
C ALA A 306 -11.11 37.22 -6.90
N PRO A 307 -9.94 37.53 -7.48
CA PRO A 307 -9.26 36.59 -8.37
C PRO A 307 -8.85 35.37 -7.55
N ALA A 308 -9.23 34.19 -8.03
CA ALA A 308 -8.63 32.93 -7.61
C ALA A 308 -7.13 32.97 -7.94
N PRO A 309 -6.26 32.36 -7.10
CA PRO A 309 -4.84 32.33 -7.39
C PRO A 309 -4.63 31.55 -8.70
N GLU A 310 -3.93 32.16 -9.65
CA GLU A 310 -3.35 31.43 -10.77
C GLU A 310 -2.47 30.29 -10.23
N PRO A 311 -2.39 29.14 -10.90
CA PRO A 311 -1.40 28.13 -10.55
C PRO A 311 -0.04 28.82 -10.58
N SER A 312 0.71 28.75 -9.48
CA SER A 312 2.07 29.26 -9.49
C SER A 312 2.79 28.59 -10.65
N GLN A 313 3.26 29.39 -11.61
CA GLN A 313 4.42 29.01 -12.38
C GLN A 313 5.57 28.93 -11.37
N ASP A 314 5.64 27.81 -10.65
CA ASP A 314 6.81 27.47 -9.86
C ASP A 314 7.97 27.43 -10.85
N MET A 315 8.98 28.27 -10.60
CA MET A 315 10.23 28.18 -11.32
C MET A 315 10.76 26.76 -11.20
N ASN A 316 10.68 25.98 -12.29
CA ASN A 316 11.25 24.65 -12.36
C ASN A 316 12.78 24.75 -12.42
N ASN A 317 13.43 24.97 -11.28
CA ASN A 317 14.90 25.01 -11.16
C ASN A 317 15.56 23.62 -11.32
N LEU A 318 14.79 22.59 -11.71
CA LEU A 318 15.29 21.27 -12.06
C LEU A 318 15.58 21.15 -13.55
N HIS A 319 15.06 22.05 -14.40
CA HIS A 319 15.34 22.11 -15.83
C HIS A 319 15.15 20.79 -16.59
N ARG A 320 14.27 19.90 -16.12
CA ARG A 320 14.07 18.56 -16.71
C ARG A 320 13.67 18.63 -18.18
N GLU A 321 12.90 19.65 -18.54
CA GLU A 321 12.46 19.93 -19.91
C GLU A 321 13.59 20.29 -20.89
N LEU A 322 14.78 20.66 -20.38
CA LEU A 322 15.97 20.92 -21.19
C LEU A 322 16.83 19.67 -21.39
N ALA A 323 16.58 18.61 -20.62
CA ALA A 323 17.29 17.35 -20.76
C ALA A 323 16.84 16.66 -22.06
N PRO A 324 17.78 16.20 -22.89
CA PRO A 324 17.44 15.53 -24.14
C PRO A 324 17.13 14.05 -23.87
N ILE A 325 16.07 13.83 -23.10
CA ILE A 325 15.60 12.54 -22.59
C ILE A 325 14.12 12.44 -22.98
N SER A 326 13.73 11.31 -23.54
CA SER A 326 12.33 11.06 -23.93
C SER A 326 11.43 10.82 -22.71
N ASP A 327 10.12 11.03 -22.87
CA ASP A 327 9.16 10.79 -21.79
C ASP A 327 9.20 9.34 -21.28
N ALA A 328 9.40 8.37 -22.19
CA ALA A 328 9.54 6.95 -21.85
C ALA A 328 10.82 6.69 -21.03
N ALA A 329 11.94 7.30 -21.40
CA ALA A 329 13.19 7.18 -20.63
C ALA A 329 13.07 7.89 -19.27
N TRP A 330 12.40 9.04 -19.20
CA TRP A 330 12.11 9.71 -17.93
C TRP A 330 11.25 8.84 -17.01
N ALA A 331 10.23 8.15 -17.53
CA ALA A 331 9.41 7.24 -16.75
C ALA A 331 10.23 6.09 -16.16
N GLN A 332 11.13 5.47 -16.94
CA GLN A 332 12.03 4.43 -16.43
C GLN A 332 13.02 4.97 -15.39
N ILE A 333 13.60 6.16 -15.62
CA ILE A 333 14.49 6.83 -14.66
C ILE A 333 13.77 7.09 -13.33
N ASP A 334 12.55 7.64 -13.37
CA ASP A 334 11.77 7.93 -12.16
C ASP A 334 11.38 6.64 -11.42
N GLN A 335 11.00 5.59 -12.15
CA GLN A 335 10.70 4.29 -11.58
C GLN A 335 11.94 3.69 -10.88
N GLU A 336 13.09 3.73 -11.53
CA GLU A 336 14.32 3.15 -11.01
C GLU A 336 14.88 3.93 -9.81
N ALA A 337 14.82 5.26 -9.88
CA ALA A 337 15.15 6.14 -8.76
C ALA A 337 14.24 5.84 -7.56
N THR A 338 12.92 5.79 -7.78
CA THR A 338 11.93 5.49 -6.73
C THR A 338 12.17 4.13 -6.09
N ARG A 339 12.40 3.09 -6.90
CA ARG A 339 12.68 1.73 -6.42
C ARG A 339 13.95 1.70 -5.57
N THR A 340 15.00 2.39 -6.01
CA THR A 340 16.28 2.45 -5.32
C THR A 340 16.17 3.23 -4.00
N LEU A 341 15.57 4.42 -4.04
CA LEU A 341 15.40 5.29 -2.86
C LEU A 341 14.53 4.63 -1.79
N LYS A 342 13.40 4.01 -2.15
CA LYS A 342 12.54 3.26 -1.21
C LYS A 342 13.28 2.15 -0.45
N ARG A 343 14.28 1.54 -1.10
CA ARG A 343 15.10 0.49 -0.49
C ARG A 343 16.10 1.03 0.52
N TYR A 344 16.65 2.23 0.29
CA TYR A 344 17.79 2.75 1.05
C TYR A 344 17.44 3.85 2.06
N LEU A 345 16.32 4.58 1.90
CA LEU A 345 15.85 5.63 2.82
C LEU A 345 15.18 5.05 4.07
N ALA A 346 15.99 4.60 5.01
CA ALA A 346 15.52 3.96 6.22
C ALA A 346 14.99 4.96 7.25
N ALA A 347 15.61 6.13 7.35
CA ALA A 347 15.24 7.15 8.33
C ALA A 347 13.78 7.61 8.18
N ARG A 348 13.32 7.84 6.94
CA ARG A 348 11.93 8.23 6.65
C ARG A 348 10.88 7.20 7.09
N ARG A 349 11.28 5.97 7.42
CA ARG A 349 10.38 4.91 7.91
C ARG A 349 10.15 4.96 9.43
N VAL A 350 10.90 5.82 10.14
CA VAL A 350 10.93 5.88 11.62
C VAL A 350 10.84 7.29 12.20
N VAL A 351 10.73 8.30 11.35
CA VAL A 351 10.58 9.71 11.76
C VAL A 351 9.34 10.30 11.10
N ASP A 352 8.80 11.36 11.68
CA ASP A 352 7.73 12.13 11.06
C ASP A 352 8.28 12.92 9.88
N VAL A 353 7.63 12.78 8.72
CA VAL A 353 8.00 13.50 7.49
C VAL A 353 6.78 14.33 7.06
N PRO A 354 6.63 15.57 7.56
CA PRO A 354 5.59 16.48 7.08
C PRO A 354 5.74 16.78 5.59
N GLU A 355 4.67 17.29 4.97
CA GLU A 355 4.68 17.67 3.55
C GLU A 355 5.81 18.69 3.26
N PRO A 356 6.53 18.55 2.13
CA PRO A 356 7.58 19.48 1.75
C PRO A 356 7.08 20.93 1.69
N LYS A 357 7.83 21.86 2.30
CA LYS A 357 7.44 23.27 2.44
C LYS A 357 7.87 24.13 1.24
N GLY A 358 8.45 23.52 0.22
CA GLY A 358 8.90 24.14 -1.02
C GLY A 358 10.30 24.75 -0.94
N ALA A 359 10.82 25.15 -2.10
CA ALA A 359 12.17 25.69 -2.28
C ALA A 359 12.45 27.02 -1.53
N THR A 360 11.41 27.67 -1.00
CA THR A 360 11.55 28.92 -0.23
C THR A 360 11.84 28.69 1.25
N LEU A 361 11.78 27.44 1.73
CA LEU A 361 12.09 27.09 3.11
C LEU A 361 13.60 27.26 3.38
N ALA A 362 13.97 28.30 4.12
CA ALA A 362 15.36 28.54 4.51
C ALA A 362 15.72 27.95 5.88
N ALA A 363 14.77 27.89 6.81
CA ALA A 363 14.99 27.38 8.16
C ALA A 363 13.66 27.04 8.86
N VAL A 364 13.73 26.17 9.87
CA VAL A 364 12.60 25.81 10.73
C VAL A 364 12.83 26.37 12.13
N GLY A 365 11.82 27.04 12.69
CA GLY A 365 11.90 27.63 14.02
C GLY A 365 11.79 26.58 15.12
N THR A 366 12.65 26.66 16.14
CA THR A 366 12.59 25.75 17.30
C THR A 366 11.68 26.25 18.43
N GLY A 367 11.16 27.47 18.31
CA GLY A 367 10.41 28.15 19.37
C GLY A 367 11.30 28.74 20.49
N HIS A 368 12.60 28.46 20.50
CA HIS A 368 13.52 28.96 21.52
C HIS A 368 14.20 30.28 21.12
N THR A 369 14.72 30.99 22.12
CA THR A 369 15.50 32.21 21.93
C THR A 369 16.84 32.14 22.66
N LYS A 370 17.87 32.74 22.08
CA LYS A 370 19.18 32.94 22.71
C LYS A 370 19.39 34.44 22.96
N PRO A 371 19.72 34.87 24.19
CA PRO A 371 20.12 36.25 24.44
C PRO A 371 21.31 36.64 23.54
N ILE A 372 21.32 37.88 23.06
CA ILE A 372 22.43 38.44 22.29
C ILE A 372 22.77 39.84 22.82
N ASP A 373 23.98 40.32 22.51
CA ASP A 373 24.39 41.67 22.88
C ASP A 373 23.43 42.70 22.28
N ALA A 374 22.99 43.62 23.14
CA ALA A 374 22.10 44.70 22.74
C ALA A 374 22.89 45.78 21.98
N PRO A 375 22.29 46.42 20.96
CA PRO A 375 22.96 47.44 20.16
C PRO A 375 23.21 48.75 20.92
N SER A 376 22.55 48.96 22.07
CA SER A 376 22.71 50.14 22.91
C SER A 376 22.21 49.90 24.33
N ASP A 377 22.66 50.73 25.27
CA ASP A 377 22.20 50.70 26.67
C ASP A 377 20.68 50.85 26.78
N GLY A 378 20.08 50.06 27.66
CA GLY A 378 18.63 50.05 27.90
C GLY A 378 17.80 49.20 26.93
N VAL A 379 18.41 48.58 25.91
CA VAL A 379 17.74 47.64 24.99
C VAL A 379 18.00 46.19 25.43
N GLN A 380 16.99 45.33 25.34
CA GLN A 380 17.14 43.88 25.50
C GLN A 380 17.04 43.22 24.13
N ALA A 381 17.97 42.32 23.80
CA ALA A 381 18.02 41.66 22.50
C ALA A 381 18.08 40.13 22.66
N VAL A 382 17.28 39.45 21.85
CA VAL A 382 17.27 37.99 21.73
C VAL A 382 17.22 37.59 20.27
N ARG A 383 17.87 36.48 19.92
CA ARG A 383 17.80 35.85 18.60
C ARG A 383 16.98 34.58 18.69
N ARG A 384 16.02 34.41 17.76
CA ARG A 384 15.27 33.15 17.65
C ARG A 384 16.20 32.05 17.16
N ALA A 385 16.14 30.89 17.82
CA ALA A 385 16.85 29.71 17.37
C ALA A 385 16.07 29.05 16.22
N VAL A 386 16.81 28.67 15.19
CA VAL A 386 16.29 28.02 13.99
C VAL A 386 17.25 26.90 13.61
N ASN A 387 16.73 25.84 13.00
CA ASN A 387 17.54 24.87 12.27
C ASN A 387 17.51 25.27 10.79
N ALA A 388 18.68 25.60 10.24
CA ALA A 388 18.80 25.95 8.84
C ALA A 388 18.61 24.73 7.96
N VAL A 389 17.93 24.90 6.83
CA VAL A 389 17.77 23.85 5.82
C VAL A 389 19.09 23.67 5.07
N VAL A 390 19.54 22.43 4.93
CA VAL A 390 20.64 22.07 4.03
C VAL A 390 20.11 21.60 2.69
N GLU A 391 20.88 21.81 1.63
CA GLU A 391 20.62 21.25 0.30
C GLU A 391 21.72 20.22 0.00
N LEU A 392 21.32 18.99 -0.30
CA LEU A 392 22.23 17.94 -0.76
C LEU A 392 22.03 17.71 -2.24
N ARG A 393 23.13 17.57 -2.98
CA ARG A 393 23.11 17.30 -4.42
C ARG A 393 24.12 16.22 -4.77
N VAL A 394 23.68 15.20 -5.49
CA VAL A 394 24.54 14.11 -6.00
C VAL A 394 24.44 14.06 -7.53
N PRO A 395 25.49 14.50 -8.26
CA PRO A 395 25.50 14.44 -9.72
C PRO A 395 25.69 13.00 -10.22
N PHE A 396 25.13 12.70 -11.38
CA PHE A 396 25.37 11.45 -12.11
C PHE A 396 25.23 11.66 -13.62
N THR A 397 25.82 10.75 -14.39
CA THR A 397 25.87 10.86 -15.85
C THR A 397 25.28 9.60 -16.46
N LEU A 398 24.34 9.79 -17.40
CA LEU A 398 23.76 8.72 -18.21
C LEU A 398 24.27 8.84 -19.63
N THR A 399 24.48 7.70 -20.31
CA THR A 399 24.85 7.73 -21.73
C THR A 399 23.63 8.01 -22.60
N ARG A 400 23.82 8.76 -23.68
CA ARG A 400 22.80 8.97 -24.72
C ARG A 400 22.29 7.65 -25.28
N ALA A 401 23.19 6.70 -25.50
CA ALA A 401 22.84 5.38 -26.00
C ALA A 401 21.84 4.65 -25.09
N ALA A 402 22.10 4.59 -23.77
CA ALA A 402 21.18 3.96 -22.82
C ALA A 402 19.84 4.67 -22.72
N ILE A 403 19.81 6.01 -22.89
CA ILE A 403 18.56 6.78 -22.94
C ILE A 403 17.76 6.45 -24.21
N ASP A 404 18.42 6.45 -25.36
CA ASP A 404 17.80 6.22 -26.68
C ASP A 404 17.37 4.74 -26.86
N ASP A 405 18.01 3.80 -26.16
CA ASP A 405 17.63 2.38 -26.17
C ASP A 405 16.20 2.16 -25.68
N VAL A 406 15.72 3.00 -24.74
CA VAL A 406 14.34 2.95 -24.23
C VAL A 406 13.32 3.24 -25.33
N GLU A 407 13.59 4.24 -26.18
CA GLU A 407 12.70 4.54 -27.32
C GLU A 407 12.63 3.38 -28.33
N ARG A 408 13.69 2.55 -28.37
CA ARG A 408 13.75 1.34 -29.18
C ARG A 408 13.17 0.11 -28.48
N GLY A 409 12.60 0.27 -27.28
CA GLY A 409 11.94 -0.78 -26.52
C GLY A 409 12.84 -1.57 -25.59
N SER A 410 14.02 -1.06 -25.20
CA SER A 410 14.84 -1.70 -24.17
C SER A 410 14.18 -1.63 -22.79
N GLU A 411 14.10 -2.79 -22.13
CA GLU A 411 13.66 -2.94 -20.74
C GLU A 411 14.84 -3.07 -19.76
N ASP A 412 16.08 -3.12 -20.27
CA ASP A 412 17.32 -3.41 -19.55
C ASP A 412 18.39 -2.32 -19.69
N SER A 413 17.97 -1.10 -20.02
CA SER A 413 18.86 0.06 -20.17
C SER A 413 19.70 0.31 -18.90
N ASP A 414 20.94 0.75 -19.09
CA ASP A 414 21.90 0.89 -17.99
C ASP A 414 21.62 2.14 -17.13
N TRP A 415 20.88 1.93 -16.06
CA TRP A 415 20.60 2.93 -15.02
C TRP A 415 21.54 2.85 -13.81
N GLN A 416 22.64 2.10 -13.89
CA GLN A 416 23.55 1.92 -12.74
C GLN A 416 24.06 3.26 -12.16
N PRO A 417 24.46 4.29 -12.95
CA PRO A 417 24.89 5.57 -12.39
C PRO A 417 23.81 6.28 -11.57
N LEU A 418 22.55 6.17 -11.99
CA LEU A 418 21.40 6.70 -11.23
C LEU A 418 21.23 5.94 -9.91
N LYS A 419 21.32 4.61 -9.92
CA LYS A 419 21.18 3.79 -8.71
C LYS A 419 22.28 4.10 -7.70
N GLU A 420 23.50 4.32 -8.16
CA GLU A 420 24.64 4.71 -7.32
C GLU A 420 24.44 6.09 -6.70
N ALA A 421 23.94 7.06 -7.47
CA ALA A 421 23.61 8.39 -6.95
C ALA A 421 22.46 8.34 -5.92
N ALA A 422 21.40 7.60 -6.22
CA ALA A 422 20.27 7.38 -5.31
C ALA A 422 20.70 6.71 -4.00
N ARG A 423 21.56 5.69 -4.08
CA ARG A 423 22.17 5.08 -2.90
C ARG A 423 22.98 6.09 -2.09
N THR A 424 23.83 6.88 -2.77
CA THR A 424 24.72 7.85 -2.14
C THR A 424 23.93 8.92 -1.37
N ILE A 425 22.89 9.50 -1.98
CA ILE A 425 22.08 10.54 -1.32
C ILE A 425 21.27 9.95 -0.16
N ALA A 426 20.68 8.77 -0.32
CA ALA A 426 19.96 8.10 0.76
C ALA A 426 20.85 7.77 1.97
N PHE A 427 22.11 7.40 1.74
CA PHE A 427 23.07 7.14 2.82
C PHE A 427 23.46 8.43 3.53
N ALA A 428 23.57 9.54 2.80
CA ALA A 428 23.82 10.84 3.38
C ALA A 428 22.65 11.29 4.28
N GLU A 429 21.41 11.11 3.83
CA GLU A 429 20.20 11.41 4.62
C GLU A 429 20.14 10.53 5.90
N ASN A 430 20.28 9.21 5.76
CA ASN A 430 20.28 8.29 6.90
C ASN A 430 21.34 8.69 7.94
N ARG A 431 22.56 9.00 7.50
CA ARG A 431 23.64 9.42 8.40
C ARG A 431 23.31 10.73 9.10
N ALA A 432 22.81 11.73 8.36
CA ALA A 432 22.43 13.01 8.93
C ALA A 432 21.35 12.85 10.01
N ILE A 433 20.37 11.96 9.81
CA ILE A 433 19.26 11.75 10.74
C ILE A 433 19.67 10.86 11.92
N PHE A 434 20.36 9.75 11.71
CA PHE A 434 20.70 8.83 12.81
C PHE A 434 21.96 9.25 13.58
N ASP A 435 23.02 9.63 12.88
CA ASP A 435 24.34 9.92 13.46
C ASP A 435 24.64 11.43 13.56
N GLY A 436 23.82 12.27 12.92
CA GLY A 436 23.95 13.72 12.93
C GLY A 436 24.75 14.28 11.75
N TYR A 437 24.64 15.60 11.55
CA TYR A 437 25.42 16.36 10.59
C TYR A 437 25.81 17.71 11.22
N ALA A 438 26.92 17.71 11.97
CA ALA A 438 27.33 18.85 12.80
C ALA A 438 27.54 20.16 12.02
N ALA A 439 28.05 20.08 10.78
CA ALA A 439 28.23 21.27 9.94
C ALA A 439 26.90 21.94 9.52
N ALA A 440 25.79 21.20 9.65
CA ALA A 440 24.42 21.63 9.36
C ALA A 440 23.61 21.96 10.63
N ASP A 441 24.23 21.93 11.82
CA ASP A 441 23.52 22.00 13.11
C ASP A 441 22.43 20.92 13.28
N ILE A 442 22.63 19.73 12.69
CA ILE A 442 21.77 18.55 12.87
C ILE A 442 22.43 17.61 13.88
N GLY A 443 21.76 17.39 15.02
CA GLY A 443 22.31 16.57 16.12
C GLY A 443 22.18 15.06 15.95
N GLY A 444 21.20 14.61 15.16
CA GLY A 444 20.90 13.20 14.95
C GLY A 444 20.22 12.50 16.13
N ILE A 445 19.58 11.36 15.87
CA ILE A 445 18.82 10.58 16.85
C ILE A 445 19.76 9.96 17.90
N ARG A 446 20.83 9.28 17.46
CA ARG A 446 21.69 8.51 18.38
C ARG A 446 22.55 9.40 19.28
N PRO A 447 23.21 10.46 18.81
CA PRO A 447 23.97 11.34 19.68
C PRO A 447 23.07 12.20 20.58
N GLY A 448 21.85 12.50 20.13
CA GLY A 448 20.89 13.28 20.91
C GLY A 448 20.05 12.46 21.90
N ALA A 449 20.12 11.12 21.84
CA ALA A 449 19.40 10.26 22.76
C ALA A 449 19.88 10.45 24.21
N SER A 450 18.95 10.65 25.15
CA SER A 450 19.27 10.83 26.58
C SER A 450 19.37 9.51 27.34
N ASN A 451 18.80 8.43 26.81
CA ASN A 451 19.03 7.09 27.36
C ASN A 451 20.49 6.70 27.18
N GLU A 452 21.05 6.03 28.19
CA GLU A 452 22.37 5.43 28.06
C GLU A 452 22.39 4.46 26.85
N PRO A 453 23.47 4.45 26.04
CA PRO A 453 23.62 3.46 24.99
C PRO A 453 23.73 2.03 25.53
N VAL A 454 23.28 1.04 24.76
CA VAL A 454 23.45 -0.39 25.06
C VAL A 454 24.20 -1.06 23.90
N PRO A 455 25.50 -1.37 24.03
CA PRO A 455 26.28 -1.91 22.93
C PRO A 455 25.79 -3.28 22.44
N LEU A 456 25.73 -3.47 21.12
CA LEU A 456 25.52 -4.79 20.52
C LEU A 456 26.76 -5.66 20.73
N PRO A 457 26.63 -6.88 21.28
CA PRO A 457 27.74 -7.81 21.44
C PRO A 457 28.26 -8.27 20.07
N THR A 458 29.47 -8.83 20.02
CA THR A 458 29.97 -9.48 18.80
C THR A 458 29.17 -10.75 18.45
N ALA A 459 28.66 -11.47 19.46
CA ALA A 459 27.86 -12.68 19.27
C ALA A 459 26.40 -12.34 19.00
N VAL A 460 25.89 -12.72 17.83
CA VAL A 460 24.52 -12.42 17.36
C VAL A 460 23.45 -12.98 18.31
N ALA A 461 23.71 -14.14 18.94
CA ALA A 461 22.82 -14.76 19.93
C ALA A 461 22.48 -13.83 21.12
N GLY A 462 23.32 -12.82 21.41
CA GLY A 462 23.08 -11.85 22.47
C GLY A 462 22.18 -10.68 22.08
N TYR A 463 21.86 -10.49 20.80
CA TYR A 463 21.08 -9.33 20.32
C TYR A 463 19.69 -9.21 20.96
N PRO A 464 18.90 -10.29 21.14
CA PRO A 464 17.57 -10.18 21.74
C PRO A 464 17.60 -9.60 23.16
N ALA A 465 18.62 -9.96 23.95
CA ALA A 465 18.77 -9.42 25.30
C ALA A 465 19.05 -7.91 25.29
N ILE A 466 19.89 -7.45 24.35
CA ILE A 466 20.18 -6.03 24.16
C ILE A 466 18.95 -5.25 23.70
N VAL A 467 18.19 -5.80 22.75
CA VAL A 467 16.96 -5.18 22.27
C VAL A 467 15.91 -5.10 23.39
N ALA A 468 15.72 -6.18 24.16
CA ALA A 468 14.83 -6.17 25.32
C ALA A 468 15.24 -5.12 26.35
N GLN A 469 16.54 -5.02 26.66
CA GLN A 469 17.06 -4.00 27.57
C GLN A 469 16.80 -2.58 27.07
N ALA A 470 16.94 -2.34 25.76
CA ALA A 470 16.66 -1.05 25.16
C ALA A 470 15.17 -0.71 25.19
N VAL A 471 14.28 -1.66 24.90
CA VAL A 471 12.82 -1.48 25.03
C VAL A 471 12.44 -1.18 26.48
N ASP A 472 13.02 -1.89 27.46
CA ASP A 472 12.76 -1.63 28.86
C ASP A 472 13.28 -0.25 29.32
N ARG A 473 14.39 0.25 28.74
CA ARG A 473 14.85 1.63 28.98
C ARG A 473 13.85 2.66 28.48
N LEU A 474 13.29 2.48 27.28
CA LEU A 474 12.23 3.35 26.76
C LEU A 474 11.00 3.34 27.69
N ARG A 475 10.57 2.16 28.13
CA ARG A 475 9.44 2.02 29.07
C ARG A 475 9.71 2.72 30.40
N LEU A 476 10.90 2.56 30.98
CA LEU A 476 11.29 3.20 32.24
C LEU A 476 11.39 4.72 32.11
N ALA A 477 11.69 5.24 30.92
CA ALA A 477 11.65 6.65 30.59
C ALA A 477 10.23 7.18 30.34
N GLY A 478 9.18 6.33 30.44
CA GLY A 478 7.80 6.72 30.18
C GLY A 478 7.48 6.89 28.69
N VAL A 479 8.32 6.34 27.81
CA VAL A 479 8.10 6.35 26.36
C VAL A 479 7.35 5.09 25.99
N GLU A 480 6.14 5.26 25.47
CA GLU A 480 5.32 4.16 24.95
C GLU A 480 5.67 3.82 23.49
N GLY A 481 5.34 2.60 23.09
CA GLY A 481 5.50 2.14 21.71
C GLY A 481 4.50 2.79 20.74
N PRO A 482 4.47 2.37 19.47
CA PRO A 482 5.18 1.20 18.93
C PRO A 482 6.71 1.37 18.89
N TYR A 483 7.47 0.33 19.24
CA TYR A 483 8.93 0.32 19.19
C TYR A 483 9.44 -0.28 17.88
N ARG A 484 10.43 0.34 17.26
CA ARG A 484 11.11 -0.16 16.06
C ARG A 484 12.59 -0.39 16.33
N LEU A 485 13.13 -1.48 15.77
CA LEU A 485 14.57 -1.70 15.72
C LEU A 485 15.09 -1.29 14.34
N VAL A 486 16.10 -0.42 14.35
CA VAL A 486 16.85 -0.02 13.16
C VAL A 486 18.27 -0.55 13.29
N LEU A 487 18.77 -1.25 12.26
CA LEU A 487 20.12 -1.81 12.23
C LEU A 487 20.88 -1.39 10.98
N GLY A 488 22.16 -1.06 11.17
CA GLY A 488 23.15 -0.88 10.12
C GLY A 488 23.48 -2.16 9.35
N ASP A 489 24.33 -2.05 8.33
CA ASP A 489 24.66 -3.13 7.39
C ASP A 489 25.14 -4.42 8.09
N ASP A 490 26.16 -4.32 8.96
CA ASP A 490 26.75 -5.47 9.63
C ASP A 490 25.78 -6.19 10.58
N PRO A 491 25.15 -5.51 11.57
CA PRO A 491 24.23 -6.20 12.49
C PRO A 491 22.95 -6.69 11.80
N PHE A 492 22.45 -5.99 10.77
CA PHE A 492 21.30 -6.48 10.01
C PHE A 492 21.65 -7.77 9.27
N THR A 493 22.76 -7.76 8.51
CA THR A 493 23.24 -8.95 7.78
C THR A 493 23.49 -10.13 8.72
N ALA A 494 24.00 -9.88 9.93
CA ALA A 494 24.28 -10.92 10.90
C ALA A 494 23.02 -11.66 11.39
N ILE A 495 21.87 -10.99 11.48
CA ILE A 495 20.60 -11.62 11.87
C ILE A 495 19.79 -12.14 10.68
N SER A 496 19.95 -11.54 9.49
CA SER A 496 19.17 -11.91 8.30
C SER A 496 19.86 -12.93 7.39
N GLY A 497 21.20 -13.02 7.44
CA GLY A 497 21.96 -14.02 6.69
C GLY A 497 21.72 -15.40 7.29
N GLY A 498 21.19 -16.34 6.49
CA GLY A 498 20.69 -17.68 6.88
C GLY A 498 21.71 -18.66 7.47
N SER A 499 22.57 -18.20 8.37
CA SER A 499 23.35 -19.02 9.30
C SER A 499 22.43 -19.71 10.32
N GLU A 500 22.87 -20.85 10.87
CA GLU A 500 22.11 -21.61 11.89
C GLU A 500 21.78 -20.77 13.15
N GLU A 501 22.53 -19.69 13.40
CA GLU A 501 22.33 -18.80 14.55
C GLU A 501 21.41 -17.59 14.27
N GLY A 502 21.32 -17.10 13.02
CA GLY A 502 20.65 -15.83 12.70
C GLY A 502 19.12 -15.89 12.69
N TYR A 503 18.53 -16.91 12.06
CA TYR A 503 17.07 -17.01 11.89
C TYR A 503 16.29 -17.12 13.23
N PRO A 504 16.72 -17.94 14.22
CA PRO A 504 16.07 -17.95 15.53
C PRO A 504 16.19 -16.62 16.28
N VAL A 505 17.31 -15.91 16.10
CA VAL A 505 17.54 -14.58 16.70
C VAL A 505 16.59 -13.55 16.11
N LEU A 506 16.43 -13.54 14.78
CA LEU A 506 15.49 -12.68 14.07
C LEU A 506 14.05 -12.85 14.60
N GLN A 507 13.59 -14.10 14.74
CA GLN A 507 12.26 -14.39 15.29
C GLN A 507 12.09 -13.98 16.76
N HIS A 508 13.16 -14.04 17.56
CA HIS A 508 13.10 -13.56 18.94
C HIS A 508 13.00 -12.03 18.97
N ILE A 509 13.79 -11.33 18.17
CA ILE A 509 13.75 -9.86 18.10
C ILE A 509 12.38 -9.36 17.63
N ASN A 510 11.78 -9.99 16.61
CA ASN A 510 10.43 -9.62 16.12
C ASN A 510 9.32 -9.77 17.17
N ARG A 511 9.55 -10.49 18.29
CA ARG A 511 8.61 -10.56 19.42
C ARG A 511 8.82 -9.45 20.45
N LEU A 512 9.92 -8.72 20.37
CA LEU A 512 10.30 -7.66 21.31
C LEU A 512 9.99 -6.25 20.81
N VAL A 513 9.90 -6.08 19.48
CA VAL A 513 9.61 -4.81 18.81
C VAL A 513 8.36 -4.94 17.94
N ASP A 514 7.73 -3.80 17.64
CA ASP A 514 6.48 -3.73 16.90
C ASP A 514 6.76 -3.60 15.40
N GLY A 515 6.52 -4.66 14.64
CA GLY A 515 6.73 -4.70 13.19
C GLY A 515 8.15 -5.09 12.77
N ASP A 516 8.47 -4.89 11.49
CA ASP A 516 9.72 -5.38 10.90
C ASP A 516 10.96 -4.60 11.36
N ILE A 517 12.08 -5.31 11.45
CA ILE A 517 13.41 -4.70 11.64
C ILE A 517 13.79 -3.90 10.40
N ILE A 518 14.20 -2.66 10.62
CA ILE A 518 14.53 -1.74 9.54
C ILE A 518 16.02 -1.77 9.29
N TRP A 519 16.41 -2.18 8.09
CA TRP A 519 17.77 -2.02 7.60
C TRP A 519 18.03 -0.56 7.22
N ALA A 520 18.99 0.06 7.91
CA ALA A 520 19.49 1.41 7.66
C ALA A 520 20.93 1.36 7.15
N PRO A 521 21.14 1.26 5.84
CA PRO A 521 22.48 1.20 5.31
C PRO A 521 23.20 2.55 5.46
N GLY A 522 24.51 2.49 5.69
CA GLY A 522 25.35 3.67 5.89
C GLY A 522 25.54 4.14 7.35
N ILE A 523 24.87 3.51 8.31
CA ILE A 523 25.08 3.71 9.77
C ILE A 523 25.73 2.46 10.41
N MET A 524 26.46 2.65 11.51
CA MET A 524 27.11 1.56 12.26
C MET A 524 26.35 1.20 13.53
N GLY A 525 26.10 -0.09 13.79
CA GLY A 525 25.33 -0.53 14.97
C GLY A 525 23.83 -0.41 14.72
N GLY A 526 23.07 0.11 15.68
CA GLY A 526 21.63 0.29 15.54
C GLY A 526 21.02 1.25 16.56
N VAL A 527 19.70 1.28 16.59
CA VAL A 527 18.90 2.06 17.53
C VAL A 527 17.55 1.38 17.73
N VAL A 528 17.06 1.35 18.98
CA VAL A 528 15.64 1.11 19.28
C VAL A 528 15.00 2.46 19.54
N LEU A 529 13.88 2.73 18.88
CA LEU A 529 13.16 4.00 19.00
C LEU A 529 11.65 3.76 18.98
N THR A 530 10.87 4.78 19.35
CA THR A 530 9.40 4.77 19.17
C THR A 530 8.98 5.41 17.85
N THR A 531 7.87 4.97 17.28
CA THR A 531 7.21 5.59 16.13
C THR A 531 5.78 6.05 16.45
N ARG A 532 5.53 6.47 17.69
CA ARG A 532 4.24 7.05 18.13
C ARG A 532 3.94 8.45 17.57
N GLY A 533 4.92 9.05 16.89
CA GLY A 533 4.85 10.40 16.34
C GLY A 533 5.18 11.49 17.38
N GLY A 534 5.69 12.61 16.90
CA GLY A 534 6.06 13.80 17.67
C GLY A 534 7.45 13.76 18.31
N ASP A 535 8.23 12.69 18.11
CA ASP A 535 9.54 12.52 18.75
C ASP A 535 10.73 12.90 17.84
N PHE A 536 10.58 12.66 16.52
CA PHE A 536 11.62 12.90 15.50
C PHE A 536 10.97 13.48 14.25
N GLU A 537 11.44 14.62 13.76
CA GLU A 537 10.82 15.29 12.61
C GLU A 537 11.87 15.64 11.54
N LEU A 538 11.62 15.20 10.31
CA LEU A 538 12.38 15.52 9.10
C LEU A 538 11.62 16.55 8.28
N ASP A 539 12.00 17.82 8.42
CA ASP A 539 11.40 18.92 7.66
C ASP A 539 12.04 19.02 6.27
N LEU A 540 11.25 18.77 5.23
CA LEU A 540 11.69 18.91 3.84
C LEU A 540 11.36 20.30 3.30
N GLY A 541 12.34 20.95 2.67
CA GLY A 541 12.11 22.08 1.77
C GLY A 541 11.69 21.54 0.41
N GLN A 542 12.62 20.86 -0.26
CA GLN A 542 12.37 20.13 -1.49
C GLN A 542 12.65 18.64 -1.26
N ASP A 543 11.71 17.80 -1.66
CA ASP A 543 11.93 16.35 -1.63
C ASP A 543 12.89 15.90 -2.75
N LEU A 544 13.37 14.67 -2.68
CA LEU A 544 14.27 14.04 -3.64
C LEU A 544 13.72 14.18 -5.05
N SER A 545 14.43 14.96 -5.85
CA SER A 545 14.06 15.32 -7.21
C SER A 545 15.26 15.17 -8.12
N ILE A 546 15.01 14.79 -9.38
CA ILE A 546 16.05 14.73 -10.41
C ILE A 546 16.06 16.04 -11.19
N GLY A 547 17.22 16.68 -11.25
CA GLY A 547 17.48 17.85 -12.08
C GLY A 547 18.48 17.59 -13.19
N TYR A 548 18.48 18.50 -14.16
CA TYR A 548 19.34 18.51 -15.33
C TYR A 548 20.45 19.56 -15.19
N LEU A 549 21.70 19.18 -15.51
CA LEU A 549 22.86 20.09 -15.51
C LEU A 549 23.27 20.46 -16.93
N SER A 550 23.68 19.47 -17.72
CA SER A 550 24.29 19.68 -19.02
C SER A 550 24.19 18.41 -19.87
N HIS A 551 24.49 18.50 -21.17
CA HIS A 551 24.63 17.31 -22.01
C HIS A 551 25.64 17.52 -23.13
N THR A 552 26.14 16.40 -23.66
CA THR A 552 26.95 16.34 -24.88
C THR A 552 26.25 15.46 -25.93
N ALA A 553 26.94 15.18 -27.03
CA ALA A 553 26.46 14.22 -28.03
C ALA A 553 26.40 12.78 -27.51
N GLU A 554 27.11 12.47 -26.42
CA GLU A 554 27.28 11.09 -25.92
C GLU A 554 26.72 10.88 -24.51
N ALA A 555 26.51 11.95 -23.75
CA ALA A 555 26.15 11.86 -22.33
C ALA A 555 25.18 12.97 -21.90
N VAL A 556 24.37 12.67 -20.88
CA VAL A 556 23.49 13.62 -20.18
C VAL A 556 23.89 13.65 -18.71
N GLU A 557 24.22 14.83 -18.20
CA GLU A 557 24.55 15.08 -16.79
C GLU A 557 23.30 15.51 -16.03
N LEU A 558 22.96 14.74 -15.01
CA LEU A 558 21.81 14.92 -14.14
C LEU A 558 22.29 15.00 -12.68
N TYR A 559 21.37 15.27 -11.77
CA TYR A 559 21.62 15.20 -10.33
C TYR A 559 20.37 14.82 -9.57
N LEU A 560 20.55 14.15 -8.44
CA LEU A 560 19.54 14.07 -7.39
C LEU A 560 19.75 15.22 -6.42
N GLN A 561 18.66 15.84 -5.98
CA GLN A 561 18.68 16.89 -4.99
C GLN A 561 17.53 16.76 -4.00
N GLU A 562 17.81 17.06 -2.75
CA GLU A 562 16.84 17.29 -1.69
C GLU A 562 17.29 18.47 -0.83
N SER A 563 16.36 19.06 -0.09
CA SER A 563 16.70 20.00 0.96
C SER A 563 15.91 19.71 2.23
N PHE A 564 16.60 19.66 3.37
CA PHE A 564 15.97 19.29 4.63
C PHE A 564 16.67 19.87 5.86
N THR A 565 15.99 19.79 6.99
CA THR A 565 16.61 19.80 8.32
C THR A 565 15.95 18.73 9.18
N PHE A 566 16.65 18.28 10.23
CA PHE A 566 16.12 17.28 11.15
C PHE A 566 16.06 17.82 12.59
N ARG A 567 14.99 17.51 13.31
CA ARG A 567 14.76 17.90 14.70
C ARG A 567 14.50 16.66 15.57
N LEU A 568 15.31 16.52 16.61
CA LEU A 568 15.06 15.62 17.72
C LEU A 568 14.21 16.37 18.76
N LEU A 569 12.95 16.00 18.91
CA LEU A 569 12.00 16.67 19.81
C LEU A 569 11.98 16.02 21.20
N THR A 570 12.11 14.70 21.24
CA THR A 570 12.11 13.92 22.49
C THR A 570 13.38 13.09 22.59
N SER A 571 14.28 13.48 23.49
CA SER A 571 15.61 12.85 23.64
C SER A 571 15.55 11.42 24.17
N GLU A 572 14.55 11.11 24.99
CA GLU A 572 14.36 9.83 25.66
C GLU A 572 13.64 8.80 24.77
N ALA A 573 13.22 9.20 23.56
CA ALA A 573 12.47 8.36 22.63
C ALA A 573 13.32 7.36 21.84
N ALA A 574 14.64 7.33 22.07
CA ALA A 574 15.57 6.42 21.43
C ALA A 574 16.61 5.86 22.41
N VAL A 575 17.13 4.67 22.10
CA VAL A 575 18.26 4.02 22.78
C VAL A 575 19.26 3.57 21.71
N SER A 576 20.44 4.17 21.71
CA SER A 576 21.48 3.81 20.75
C SER A 576 22.10 2.44 21.06
N LEU A 577 22.31 1.65 20.01
CA LEU A 577 22.95 0.34 20.05
C LEU A 577 24.30 0.36 19.30
N PRO A 578 25.37 0.96 19.86
CA PRO A 578 26.67 0.99 19.19
C PRO A 578 27.27 -0.42 19.06
N THR A 579 28.17 -0.63 18.10
CA THR A 579 28.98 -1.85 18.07
C THR A 579 30.02 -1.81 19.19
N THR A 580 30.40 -2.97 19.74
CA THR A 580 31.37 -3.06 20.85
C THR A 580 32.70 -2.33 20.57
N GLU A 581 33.14 -2.27 19.30
CA GLU A 581 34.38 -1.57 18.89
C GLU A 581 34.27 -0.04 18.93
N ALA A 582 33.08 0.53 18.73
CA ALA A 582 32.86 1.98 18.71
C ALA A 582 32.89 2.62 20.11
N SER A 583 32.82 1.83 21.18
CA SER A 583 32.83 2.31 22.57
C SER A 583 34.22 2.79 23.07
N ALA A 584 35.26 2.69 22.23
CA ALA A 584 36.65 2.94 22.62
C ALA A 584 37.26 4.27 22.13
N GLN A 585 36.50 5.17 21.48
CA GLN A 585 36.99 6.51 21.13
C GLN A 585 36.34 7.59 22.01
N PRO A 586 37.12 8.41 22.74
CA PRO A 586 36.58 9.53 23.50
C PRO A 586 36.15 10.67 22.56
N ALA A 587 35.14 11.42 23.02
CA ALA A 587 34.49 12.56 22.38
C ALA A 587 35.42 13.66 21.87
#